data_AF-A0A7N6BIC5-F1
#
_entry.id   AF-A0A7N6BIC5-F1
#
_cell.length_a   1.000
_cell.length_b   1.000
_cell.length_c   1.000
_cell.angle_alpha   90.00
_cell.angle_beta   90.00
_cell.angle_gamma   90.00
#
_symmetry.space_group_name_H-M   'P 1'
#
loop_
_entity.id
_entity.type
_entity.pdbx_description
1 polymer ?
#
loop_
_entity_poly.entity_id
_entity_poly.type
_entity_poly.pdbx_seq_one_letter_code
_entity_poly.pdbx_strand_id
1 'polypeptide(L)'
;MTSQQKTFYFLTVGVQIKLAGSGFPCTGRVEILYNNTWGTVFCDDGWDFNDAEVVCRELGCGAALHASNSAHFGPGTGRIWLSGVDCSGSEISLSECKHSGFGNNNCEHSQDAGVLCSGEIICCNCNMLLD
;
A
#
# COMPACT_ATOMS: atom_id res chain seq x y z
N MET A 1 -0.27 -9.85 -16.23
CA MET A 1 -0.22 -8.85 -17.31
C MET A 1 1.19 -8.82 -17.91
N THR A 2 1.36 -8.33 -19.14
CA THR A 2 2.67 -8.23 -19.79
C THR A 2 3.43 -6.97 -19.32
N SER A 3 4.76 -6.98 -19.42
CA SER A 3 5.62 -5.83 -19.07
C SER A 3 5.22 -4.54 -19.79
N GLN A 4 4.77 -4.68 -21.05
CA GLN A 4 4.31 -3.56 -21.86
C GLN A 4 3.00 -2.97 -21.34
N GLN A 5 2.10 -3.80 -20.82
CA GLN A 5 0.81 -3.37 -20.30
C GLN A 5 0.94 -2.68 -18.94
N LYS A 6 1.87 -3.14 -18.07
CA LYS A 6 2.28 -2.42 -16.85
C LYS A 6 2.80 -1.01 -17.20
N THR A 7 3.73 -0.93 -18.15
CA THR A 7 4.31 0.35 -18.60
C THR A 7 3.22 1.28 -19.16
N PHE A 8 2.31 0.76 -19.97
CA PHE A 8 1.19 1.55 -20.50
C PHE A 8 0.27 2.05 -19.39
N TYR A 9 -0.06 1.22 -18.38
CA TYR A 9 -0.93 1.61 -17.26
C TYR A 9 -0.30 2.70 -16.39
N PHE A 10 1.00 2.61 -16.08
CA PHE A 10 1.74 3.69 -15.42
C PHE A 10 1.75 4.99 -16.24
N LEU A 11 1.82 4.89 -17.58
CA LEU A 11 1.85 6.04 -18.48
C LEU A 11 0.46 6.65 -18.75
N THR A 12 -0.63 5.90 -18.60
CA THR A 12 -1.99 6.37 -18.93
C THR A 12 -2.91 6.58 -17.73
N VAL A 13 -2.64 5.94 -16.58
CA VAL A 13 -3.49 6.00 -15.36
C VAL A 13 -2.70 6.48 -14.13
N GLY A 14 -1.36 6.40 -14.15
CA GLY A 14 -0.48 7.21 -13.28
C GLY A 14 -0.67 7.05 -11.77
N VAL A 15 -1.07 5.87 -11.30
CA VAL A 15 -1.12 5.58 -9.86
C VAL A 15 0.23 5.04 -9.40
N GLN A 16 0.78 5.64 -8.36
CA GLN A 16 1.98 5.14 -7.69
C GLN A 16 1.67 4.93 -6.21
N ILE A 17 2.33 3.98 -5.58
CA ILE A 17 2.22 3.75 -4.14
C ILE A 17 3.58 3.86 -3.46
N LYS A 18 3.57 4.23 -2.18
CA LYS A 18 4.74 4.23 -1.30
C LYS A 18 4.33 3.88 0.13
N LEU A 19 5.31 3.50 0.95
CA LEU A 19 5.14 3.29 2.38
C LEU A 19 5.76 4.42 3.19
N ALA A 20 5.08 4.85 4.26
CA ALA A 20 5.52 5.93 5.13
C ALA A 20 5.37 5.58 6.62
N GLY A 21 6.05 6.33 7.49
CA GLY A 21 5.84 6.28 8.94
C GLY A 21 6.60 5.21 9.73
N SER A 22 7.19 4.20 9.08
CA SER A 22 7.95 3.13 9.76
C SER A 22 9.46 3.37 9.83
N GLY A 23 10.03 4.16 8.90
CA GLY A 23 11.48 4.26 8.69
C GLY A 23 12.11 3.09 7.91
N PHE A 24 11.32 2.09 7.51
CA PHE A 24 11.74 0.92 6.75
C PHE A 24 11.06 0.88 5.36
N PRO A 25 11.75 0.39 4.31
CA PRO A 25 11.24 0.50 2.93
C PRO A 25 10.02 -0.38 2.63
N CYS A 26 9.88 -1.53 3.31
CA CYS A 26 8.83 -2.52 3.05
C CYS A 26 7.84 -2.66 4.21
N THR A 27 7.66 -1.57 4.96
CA THR A 27 6.75 -1.50 6.09
C THR A 27 6.21 -0.10 6.18
N GLY A 28 4.93 0.11 6.51
CA GLY A 28 4.43 1.44 6.78
C GLY A 28 2.99 1.67 6.34
N ARG A 29 2.53 2.90 6.57
CA ARG A 29 1.26 3.42 6.06
C ARG A 29 1.28 3.45 4.54
N VAL A 30 0.21 2.99 3.92
CA VAL A 30 0.05 3.00 2.46
C VAL A 30 -0.37 4.39 2.01
N GLU A 31 0.43 4.98 1.13
CA GLU A 31 0.10 6.24 0.44
C GLU A 31 0.04 6.01 -1.06
N ILE A 32 -0.94 6.63 -1.71
CA ILE A 32 -1.22 6.53 -3.14
C ILE A 32 -1.13 7.91 -3.79
N LEU A 33 -0.44 7.99 -4.92
CA LEU A 33 -0.35 9.17 -5.75
C LEU A 33 -1.45 9.10 -6.80
N TYR A 34 -2.41 10.01 -6.71
CA TYR A 34 -3.47 10.15 -7.69
C TYR A 34 -3.65 11.63 -8.03
N ASN A 35 -3.80 11.95 -9.31
CA ASN A 35 -3.92 13.32 -9.80
C ASN A 35 -2.82 14.25 -9.23
N ASN A 36 -1.56 13.79 -9.27
CA ASN A 36 -0.36 14.48 -8.78
C ASN A 36 -0.36 14.85 -7.29
N THR A 37 -1.20 14.21 -6.47
CA THR A 37 -1.26 14.47 -5.02
C THR A 37 -1.21 13.16 -4.25
N TRP A 38 -0.31 13.09 -3.27
CA TRP A 38 -0.26 11.97 -2.33
C TRP A 38 -1.44 12.03 -1.37
N GLY A 39 -2.02 10.87 -1.09
CA GLY A 39 -3.04 10.70 -0.07
C GLY A 39 -2.98 9.29 0.51
N THR A 40 -3.79 9.03 1.52
CA THR A 40 -3.81 7.75 2.22
C THR A 40 -4.90 6.83 1.70
N VAL A 41 -4.87 5.61 2.21
CA VAL A 41 -5.87 4.57 1.98
C VAL A 41 -6.53 4.25 3.32
N PHE A 42 -7.85 4.07 3.28
CA PHE A 42 -8.69 3.32 4.23
C PHE A 42 -9.82 4.11 4.87
N CYS A 43 -10.97 3.44 5.01
CA CYS A 43 -12.06 3.78 5.91
C CYS A 43 -13.17 2.73 5.88
N ASP A 44 -12.96 1.60 6.54
CA ASP A 44 -13.95 0.55 6.83
C ASP A 44 -13.23 -0.74 7.24
N ASP A 45 -13.88 -1.70 7.88
CA ASP A 45 -13.20 -2.90 8.40
C ASP A 45 -12.66 -3.88 7.32
N GLY A 46 -12.64 -3.47 6.05
CA GLY A 46 -12.31 -4.32 4.90
C GLY A 46 -10.82 -4.55 4.65
N TRP A 47 -9.93 -3.71 5.20
CA TRP A 47 -8.48 -3.84 4.96
C TRP A 47 -7.94 -5.13 5.54
N ASP A 48 -7.58 -6.03 4.63
CA ASP A 48 -7.23 -7.39 4.97
C ASP A 48 -5.90 -7.82 4.36
N PHE A 49 -5.61 -9.12 4.53
CA PHE A 49 -4.39 -9.71 4.05
C PHE A 49 -4.26 -9.68 2.52
N ASN A 50 -5.37 -9.78 1.78
CA ASN A 50 -5.36 -9.75 0.32
C ASN A 50 -4.99 -8.36 -0.19
N ASP A 51 -5.47 -7.31 0.46
CA ASP A 51 -5.09 -5.94 0.14
C ASP A 51 -3.59 -5.71 0.38
N ALA A 52 -3.10 -6.18 1.53
CA ALA A 52 -1.68 -6.09 1.85
C ALA A 52 -0.81 -6.87 0.85
N GLU A 53 -1.27 -8.04 0.39
CA GLU A 53 -0.55 -8.86 -0.59
C GLU A 53 -0.40 -8.14 -1.93
N VAL A 54 -1.45 -7.44 -2.40
CA VAL A 54 -1.38 -6.61 -3.61
C VAL A 54 -0.37 -5.48 -3.43
N VAL A 55 -0.42 -4.75 -2.31
CA VAL A 55 0.53 -3.66 -2.02
C VAL A 55 1.98 -4.14 -1.98
N CYS A 56 2.25 -5.22 -1.23
CA CYS A 56 3.60 -5.76 -1.09
C CYS A 56 4.15 -6.23 -2.44
N ARG A 57 3.33 -6.88 -3.27
CA ARG A 57 3.70 -7.31 -4.62
C ARG A 57 3.89 -6.14 -5.59
N GLU A 58 3.02 -5.12 -5.53
CA GLU A 58 3.11 -3.93 -6.38
C GLU A 58 4.41 -3.16 -6.11
N LEU A 59 4.84 -3.07 -4.85
CA LEU A 59 6.10 -2.45 -4.44
C LEU A 59 7.34 -3.34 -4.68
N GLY A 60 7.17 -4.62 -4.99
CA GLY A 60 8.29 -5.58 -5.05
C GLY A 60 8.89 -5.91 -3.68
N CYS A 61 8.12 -5.75 -2.60
CA CYS A 61 8.54 -5.96 -1.22
C CYS A 61 8.34 -7.41 -0.72
N GLY A 62 8.15 -8.36 -1.64
CA GLY A 62 7.86 -9.76 -1.31
C GLY A 62 6.40 -10.00 -0.91
N ALA A 63 6.16 -10.96 -0.02
CA ALA A 63 4.84 -11.36 0.44
C ALA A 63 4.34 -10.47 1.59
N ALA A 64 3.03 -10.36 1.78
CA ALA A 64 2.49 -9.73 2.96
C ALA A 64 2.71 -10.60 4.21
N LEU A 65 3.06 -9.95 5.31
CA LEU A 65 3.11 -10.56 6.65
C LEU A 65 1.99 -10.03 7.54
N HIS A 66 1.58 -8.78 7.34
CA HIS A 66 0.51 -8.17 8.11
C HIS A 66 -0.19 -7.04 7.35
N ALA A 67 -1.50 -6.95 7.56
CA ALA A 67 -2.32 -5.80 7.20
C ALA A 67 -2.63 -5.03 8.49
N SER A 68 -2.20 -3.77 8.56
CA SER A 68 -2.43 -2.92 9.74
C SER A 68 -3.46 -1.84 9.41
N ASN A 69 -4.30 -1.49 10.38
CA ASN A 69 -5.26 -0.41 10.28
C ASN A 69 -5.08 0.58 11.46
N SER A 70 -6.03 1.49 11.64
CA SER A 70 -6.10 2.38 12.81
C SER A 70 -4.84 3.23 12.98
N ALA A 71 -4.27 3.68 11.86
CA ALA A 71 -3.09 4.55 11.83
C ALA A 71 -1.89 3.99 12.62
N HIS A 72 -1.66 2.68 12.58
CA HIS A 72 -0.56 2.02 13.30
C HIS A 72 0.82 2.65 13.02
N PHE A 73 1.06 3.09 11.79
CA PHE A 73 2.28 3.80 11.37
C PHE A 73 2.15 5.33 11.42
N GLY A 74 1.23 5.81 12.27
CA GLY A 74 0.83 7.20 12.38
C GLY A 74 -0.20 7.61 11.32
N PRO A 75 -1.03 8.62 11.61
CA PRO A 75 -1.96 9.17 10.63
C PRO A 75 -1.20 9.89 9.52
N GLY A 76 -1.71 9.81 8.31
CA GLY A 76 -1.32 10.67 7.21
C GLY A 76 -1.98 12.04 7.32
N THR A 77 -1.88 12.80 6.24
CA THR A 77 -2.49 14.13 6.12
C THR A 77 -3.02 14.33 4.71
N GLY A 78 -4.00 15.22 4.56
CA GLY A 78 -4.51 15.62 3.25
C GLY A 78 -5.68 14.75 2.78
N ARG A 79 -5.57 14.22 1.56
CA ARG A 79 -6.65 13.44 0.93
C ARG A 79 -6.58 11.99 1.40
N ILE A 80 -7.76 11.39 1.62
CA ILE A 80 -7.91 9.93 1.62
C ILE A 80 -8.40 9.58 0.21
N TRP A 81 -7.60 8.82 -0.54
CA TRP A 81 -7.89 8.53 -1.95
C TRP A 81 -8.75 7.30 -2.11
N LEU A 82 -8.54 6.26 -1.32
CA LEU A 82 -9.28 5.00 -1.44
C LEU A 82 -9.92 4.63 -0.10
N SER A 83 -11.16 4.11 -0.18
CA SER A 83 -11.93 3.51 0.91
C SER A 83 -12.68 2.30 0.35
N GLY A 84 -13.04 1.34 1.22
CA GLY A 84 -13.69 0.10 0.80
C GLY A 84 -12.91 -0.68 -0.23
N VAL A 85 -11.59 -0.69 -0.05
CA VAL A 85 -10.69 -1.54 -0.84
C VAL A 85 -11.01 -2.99 -0.51
N ASP A 86 -11.26 -3.77 -1.55
CA ASP A 86 -11.69 -5.17 -1.48
C ASP A 86 -10.96 -5.91 -2.62
N CYS A 87 -9.69 -6.24 -2.36
CA CYS A 87 -8.85 -6.99 -3.30
C CYS A 87 -9.14 -8.50 -3.19
N SER A 88 -9.10 -9.19 -4.33
CA SER A 88 -9.02 -10.66 -4.38
C SER A 88 -7.64 -11.20 -4.02
N GLY A 89 -6.62 -10.34 -4.00
CA GLY A 89 -5.21 -10.68 -3.77
C GLY A 89 -4.43 -10.97 -5.05
N SER A 90 -5.08 -10.92 -6.22
CA SER A 90 -4.49 -11.26 -7.53
C SER A 90 -4.25 -10.04 -8.44
N GLU A 91 -4.75 -8.88 -8.03
CA GLU A 91 -4.61 -7.60 -8.72
C GLU A 91 -3.15 -7.20 -8.85
N ILE A 92 -2.81 -6.46 -9.90
CA ILE A 92 -1.42 -6.02 -10.10
C ILE A 92 -1.14 -4.70 -9.39
N SER A 93 -2.17 -3.89 -9.20
CA SER A 93 -2.10 -2.63 -8.47
C SER A 93 -3.28 -2.47 -7.55
N LEU A 94 -3.07 -1.78 -6.43
CA LEU A 94 -4.12 -1.45 -5.46
C LEU A 94 -5.28 -0.67 -6.10
N SER A 95 -5.02 0.13 -7.13
CA SER A 95 -6.07 0.87 -7.85
C SER A 95 -6.98 0.00 -8.73
N GLU A 96 -6.62 -1.27 -8.94
CA GLU A 96 -7.44 -2.22 -9.71
C GLU A 96 -8.41 -3.00 -8.81
N CYS A 97 -8.18 -2.99 -7.50
CA CYS A 97 -9.09 -3.58 -6.54
C CYS A 97 -10.42 -2.85 -6.55
N LYS A 98 -11.48 -3.55 -6.18
CA LYS A 98 -12.78 -2.91 -5.98
C LYS A 98 -12.64 -1.89 -4.85
N HIS A 99 -13.20 -0.70 -5.07
CA HIS A 99 -13.14 0.41 -4.11
C HIS A 99 -14.28 1.40 -4.36
N SER A 100 -14.59 2.28 -3.40
CA SER A 100 -15.68 3.27 -3.49
C SER A 100 -15.45 4.40 -4.52
N GLY A 101 -14.26 4.45 -5.13
CA GLY A 101 -13.85 5.47 -6.09
C GLY A 101 -12.92 6.51 -5.47
N PHE A 102 -12.06 7.11 -6.30
CA PHE A 102 -11.02 8.02 -5.83
C PHE A 102 -11.59 9.26 -5.13
N GLY A 103 -11.23 9.45 -3.86
CA GLY A 103 -11.63 10.60 -3.05
C GLY A 103 -13.11 10.59 -2.64
N ASN A 104 -13.83 9.49 -2.86
CA ASN A 104 -15.24 9.35 -2.51
C ASN A 104 -15.39 8.68 -1.13
N ASN A 105 -15.17 9.45 -0.07
CA ASN A 105 -15.25 8.98 1.31
C ASN A 105 -15.52 10.15 2.28
N ASN A 106 -15.90 9.85 3.52
CA ASN A 106 -16.18 10.79 4.60
C ASN A 106 -15.31 10.51 5.84
N CYS A 107 -14.04 10.17 5.60
CA CYS A 107 -13.22 9.43 6.55
C CYS A 107 -12.14 10.26 7.22
N GLU A 108 -11.56 9.71 8.28
CA GLU A 108 -10.53 10.37 9.08
C GLU A 108 -9.22 9.58 9.07
N HIS A 109 -8.10 10.29 9.15
CA HIS A 109 -6.75 9.69 9.16
C HIS A 109 -6.46 8.82 10.38
N SER A 110 -7.31 8.82 11.41
CA SER A 110 -7.22 7.91 12.55
C SER A 110 -7.36 6.44 12.13
N GLN A 111 -7.83 6.19 10.91
CA GLN A 111 -8.08 4.86 10.39
C GLN A 111 -7.04 4.40 9.36
N ASP A 112 -6.14 5.26 8.90
CA ASP A 112 -5.24 4.98 7.76
C ASP A 112 -4.58 3.58 7.81
N ALA A 113 -4.60 2.91 6.67
CA ALA A 113 -4.07 1.57 6.51
C ALA A 113 -2.56 1.53 6.30
N GLY A 114 -1.98 0.39 6.65
CA GLY A 114 -0.57 0.09 6.48
C GLY A 114 -0.34 -1.39 6.22
N VAL A 115 0.90 -1.72 5.89
CA VAL A 115 1.35 -3.08 5.64
C VAL A 115 2.69 -3.37 6.31
N LEU A 116 2.89 -4.63 6.63
CA LEU A 116 4.21 -5.22 6.87
C LEU A 116 4.41 -6.28 5.78
N CYS A 117 5.40 -6.07 4.92
CA CYS A 117 5.81 -7.06 3.94
C CYS A 117 7.01 -7.87 4.46
N SER A 118 7.32 -8.99 3.83
CA SER A 118 8.54 -9.75 4.12
C SER A 118 9.81 -8.94 3.87
N GLY A 119 9.69 -7.88 3.07
CA GLY A 119 10.82 -7.24 2.42
C GLY A 119 11.36 -8.13 1.31
N GLU A 120 12.22 -7.56 0.46
CA GLU A 120 13.30 -8.41 0.00
C GLU A 120 14.05 -8.82 1.27
N ILE A 121 14.18 -10.12 1.52
CA ILE A 121 15.28 -10.60 2.34
C ILE A 121 16.53 -10.17 1.59
N ILE A 122 16.95 -8.92 1.76
CA ILE A 122 18.35 -8.59 1.63
C ILE A 122 18.94 -9.42 2.76
N CYS A 123 19.56 -10.53 2.40
CA CYS A 123 20.58 -11.13 3.24
C CYS A 123 21.63 -10.05 3.49
N CYS A 124 21.37 -9.10 4.38
CA CYS A 124 22.41 -8.57 5.22
C CYS A 124 22.84 -9.80 5.99
N ASN A 125 24.01 -10.33 5.64
CA ASN A 125 24.68 -11.41 6.35
C ASN A 125 24.21 -11.48 7.81
N CYS A 126 23.84 -12.67 8.29
CA CYS A 126 23.53 -12.93 9.70
C CYS A 126 24.80 -12.81 10.60
N ASN A 127 25.69 -11.87 10.28
CA ASN A 127 26.99 -11.60 10.91
C ASN A 127 27.22 -10.07 11.06
N MET A 128 26.19 -9.29 11.40
CA MET A 128 26.50 -8.11 12.22
C MET A 128 26.79 -8.62 13.63
N LEU A 129 28.08 -8.63 13.92
CA LEU A 129 28.72 -9.02 15.16
C LEU A 129 27.91 -8.56 16.38
N LEU A 130 27.53 -9.53 17.21
CA LEU A 130 27.41 -9.27 18.64
C LEU A 130 28.84 -9.22 19.19
N ASP A 131 29.45 -8.04 19.10
CA ASP A 131 30.52 -7.62 20.02
C ASP A 131 29.98 -6.42 20.84
#